data_AF-A0A1I1ZCQ0-F1
#
_entry.id   AF-A0A1I1ZCQ0-F1
#
_cell.length_a   1.000
_cell.length_b   1.000
_cell.length_c   1.000
_cell.angle_alpha   90.00
_cell.angle_beta   90.00
_cell.angle_gamma   90.00
#
_symmetry.space_group_name_H-M   'P 1'
#
loop_
_entity.id
_entity.type
_entity.pdbx_description
1 polymer ?
#
loop_
_entity_poly.entity_id
_entity_poly.type
_entity_poly.pdbx_seq_one_letter_code
_entity_poly.pdbx_strand_id
1 'polypeptide(L)' 'MKIETTATEYVIRLNRAAFTTEDIERLLRNLRLQELASQLGGNPEEADQLADELMQQWWNGNPSNA' A
#
# COMPACT_ATOMS: atom_id res chain seq x y z
N MET A 1 15.45 -9.58 -4.15
CA MET A 1 14.05 -9.31 -4.56
C MET A 1 13.77 -10.15 -5.78
N LYS A 2 12.67 -10.90 -5.80
CA LYS A 2 12.18 -11.61 -6.99
C LYS A 2 10.78 -11.10 -7.29
N ILE A 3 10.52 -10.79 -8.55
CA ILE A 3 9.19 -10.37 -9.00
C ILE A 3 8.70 -11.48 -9.92
N GLU A 4 7.53 -12.02 -9.59
CA GLU A 4 6.85 -13.03 -10.39
C GLU A 4 5.52 -12.47 -10.85
N THR A 5 5.15 -12.77 -12.08
CA THR A 5 3.86 -12.36 -12.65
C THR A 5 3.03 -13.61 -12.84
N THR A 6 1.81 -13.58 -12.30
CA THR A 6 0.79 -14.59 -12.55
C THR A 6 -0.23 -14.06 -13.55
N ALA A 7 -1.25 -14.84 -13.86
CA ALA A 7 -2.33 -14.40 -14.74
C ALA A 7 -3.16 -13.23 -14.16
N THR A 8 -3.14 -13.02 -12.85
CA THR A 8 -4.03 -12.05 -12.16
C THR A 8 -3.29 -11.06 -11.27
N GLU A 9 -2.03 -11.33 -10.91
CA GLU A 9 -1.31 -10.54 -9.91
C GLU A 9 0.21 -10.56 -10.11
N TYR A 10 0.88 -9.55 -9.56
CA TYR A 10 2.34 -9.52 -9.39
C TYR A 10 2.69 -9.91 -7.95
N VAL A 11 3.58 -10.90 -7.80
CA VAL A 11 4.08 -11.37 -6.51
C VAL A 11 5.51 -10.85 -6.32
N ILE A 12 5.69 -9.93 -5.37
CA ILE A 12 7.01 -9.40 -4.99
C ILE A 12 7.51 -10.17 -3.78
N ARG A 13 8.58 -10.94 -3.94
CA ARG A 13 9.25 -11.68 -2.86
C ARG A 13 10.45 -10.90 -2.35
N LEU A 14 10.37 -10.50 -1.09
CA LEU A 14 11.40 -9.79 -0.35
C LEU A 14 12.08 -10.73 0.64
N ASN A 15 13.38 -10.55 0.84
CA ASN A 15 14.11 -11.30 1.85
C ASN A 15 13.79 -10.70 3.23
N ARG A 16 13.04 -11.40 4.07
CA ARG A 16 12.60 -10.90 5.39
C ARG A 16 13.74 -10.41 6.28
N ALA A 17 14.93 -11.00 6.18
CA ALA A 17 16.08 -10.58 6.99
C ALA A 17 16.61 -9.17 6.63
N ALA A 18 16.23 -8.64 5.46
CA ALA A 18 16.69 -7.35 4.95
C ALA A 18 15.69 -6.21 5.19
N PHE A 19 14.52 -6.49 5.78
CA PHE A 19 13.45 -5.49 5.95
C PHE A 19 12.87 -5.57 7.36
N THR A 20 12.69 -4.40 7.96
CA THR A 20 11.88 -4.26 9.18
C THR A 20 10.40 -4.24 8.84
N THR A 21 9.54 -4.43 9.84
CA THR A 21 8.08 -4.27 9.66
C THR A 21 7.73 -2.87 9.14
N GLU A 22 8.36 -1.82 9.68
CA GLU A 22 8.18 -0.43 9.23
C GLU A 22 8.56 -0.22 7.76
N ASP A 23 9.62 -0.88 7.27
CA ASP A 23 10.01 -0.80 5.86
C ASP A 23 8.93 -1.37 4.94
N ILE A 24 8.32 -2.48 5.34
CA ILE A 24 7.25 -3.13 4.58
C ILE A 24 5.98 -2.28 4.61
N GLU A 25 5.63 -1.72 5.76
CA GLU A 25 4.47 -0.82 5.89
C GLU A 25 4.62 0.43 5.03
N ARG A 26 5.81 1.05 5.02
CA ARG A 26 6.10 2.20 4.16
C ARG A 26 6.02 1.83 2.67
N LEU A 27 6.50 0.65 2.29
CA LEU A 27 6.43 0.16 0.91
C LEU A 27 4.97 -0.04 0.46
N LEU A 28 4.15 -0.66 1.32
CA LEU A 28 2.71 -0.83 1.10
C LEU A 28 2.00 0.53 0.96
N ARG A 29 2.30 1.48 1.86
CA ARG A 29 1.74 2.84 1.82
C ARG A 29 2.04 3.51 0.48
N ASN A 30 3.29 3.48 0.03
CA ASN A 30 3.69 4.12 -1.22
C ASN A 30 3.03 3.48 -2.46
N LEU A 31 2.93 2.15 -2.50
CA LEU A 31 2.26 1.47 -3.60
C LEU A 31 0.77 1.82 -3.65
N ARG A 32 0.11 1.87 -2.49
CA ARG A 32 -1.31 2.22 -2.41
C ARG A 32 -1.56 3.67 -2.81
N LEU A 33 -0.70 4.59 -2.40
CA LEU A 33 -0.75 5.99 -2.82
C LEU A 33 -0.62 6.15 -4.33
N GLN A 34 0.35 5.47 -4.95
CA GLN A 34 0.54 5.51 -6.40
C GLN A 34 -0.66 4.93 -7.15
N GLU A 35 -1.24 3.84 -6.63
CA GLU A 35 -2.47 3.26 -7.20
C GLU A 35 -3.64 4.25 -7.14
N LEU A 36 -3.87 4.87 -5.99
CA LEU A 36 -4.95 5.85 -5.80
C LEU A 36 -4.73 7.10 -6.66
N ALA A 37 -3.50 7.63 -6.70
CA ALA A 37 -3.14 8.77 -7.56
C ALA A 37 -3.38 8.44 -9.05
N SER A 38 -3.00 7.24 -9.48
CA SER A 38 -3.22 6.78 -10.84
C SER A 38 -4.70 6.57 -11.18
N GLN A 39 -5.53 6.18 -10.21
CA GLN A 39 -6.97 6.01 -10.39
C GLN A 39 -7.73 7.34 -10.43
N LEU A 40 -7.29 8.33 -9.65
CA LEU A 40 -7.90 9.66 -9.61
C LEU A 40 -7.46 10.56 -10.78
N GLY A 41 -6.46 10.13 -11.57
CA GLY A 41 -5.87 10.95 -12.64
C GLY A 41 -5.25 12.26 -12.12
N GLY A 42 -4.95 12.31 -10.82
CA GLY A 42 -4.85 13.54 -10.04
C GLY A 42 -3.51 13.70 -9.32
N ASN A 43 -3.23 14.95 -8.99
CA ASN A 43 -1.97 15.46 -8.45
C ASN A 43 -1.56 14.69 -7.16
N PRO A 44 -0.26 14.36 -6.95
CA PRO A 44 0.19 13.52 -5.83
C PRO A 44 -0.21 14.00 -4.43
N GLU A 45 -0.38 15.31 -4.23
CA GLU A 45 -0.81 15.90 -2.94
C GLU A 45 -2.26 15.58 -2.57
N GLU A 46 -3.17 15.51 -3.55
CA GLU A 46 -4.57 15.14 -3.31
C GLU A 46 -4.68 13.64 -2.98
N ALA A 47 -3.82 12.82 -3.58
CA ALA A 47 -3.76 11.39 -3.30
C ALA A 47 -3.25 11.08 -1.88
N ASP A 48 -2.30 11.86 -1.34
CA ASP A 48 -1.83 11.73 0.03
C ASP A 48 -2.96 12.01 1.05
N GLN A 49 -3.76 13.05 0.83
CA GLN A 49 -4.91 13.36 1.69
C GLN A 49 -5.99 12.28 1.63
N LEU A 50 -6.31 11.80 0.42
CA LEU A 50 -7.35 10.78 0.23
C LEU A 50 -6.93 9.41 0.78
N ALA A 51 -5.63 9.10 0.72
CA ALA A 51 -5.07 7.90 1.32
C ALA A 51 -5.11 7.97 2.85
N ASP A 52 -4.80 9.11 3.47
CA ASP A 52 -4.90 9.26 4.92
C ASP A 52 -6.37 9.11 5.39
N GLU A 53 -7.36 9.62 4.65
CA GLU A 53 -8.78 9.42 4.93
C GLU A 53 -9.23 7.96 4.77
N LEU A 54 -8.83 7.30 3.68
CA LEU A 54 -9.10 5.87 3.45
C LEU A 54 -8.43 4.98 4.50
N MET A 55 -7.24 5.37 4.97
CA MET A 55 -6.50 4.63 5.99
C MET A 55 -7.22 4.69 7.34
N GLN A 56 -7.76 5.85 7.72
CA GLN A 56 -8.61 5.96 8.91
C GLN A 56 -9.88 5.12 8.78
N GLN A 57 -10.51 5.09 7.60
CA GLN A 57 -11.70 4.25 7.38
C GLN A 57 -11.37 2.75 7.41
N TRP A 58 -10.23 2.33 6.87
CA TRP A 58 -9.82 0.92 6.87
C TRP A 58 -9.45 0.43 8.27
N TRP A 59 -8.76 1.24 9.08
CA TRP A 59 -8.47 0.92 10.48
C TRP A 59 -9.72 0.94 11.37
N ASN A 60 -10.63 1.90 11.17
CA ASN A 60 -11.88 1.99 11.95
C ASN A 60 -12.95 0.98 11.51
N GLY A 61 -12.89 0.50 10.26
CA GLY A 61 -13.84 -0.44 9.68
C GLY A 61 -13.50 -1.92 9.87
N ASN A 62 -12.34 -2.24 10.46
CA ASN A 62 -11.90 -3.61 10.67
C ASN A 62 -12.09 -4.02 12.15
N PRO A 63 -13.18 -4.71 12.53
CA PRO A 63 -13.49 -5.05 13.92
C PRO A 63 -12.64 -6.21 14.47
N SER A 64 -11.38 -6.36 14.05
CA SER A 64 -10.50 -7.45 14.48
C SER A 64 -9.31 -7.03 15.34
N ASN A 65 -9.29 -5.79 15.85
CA ASN A 65 -8.32 -5.36 16.88
C ASN A 65 -9.05 -4.87 18.14
N ALA A 66 -9.87 -5.75 18.74
CA ALA A 66 -10.28 -5.65 20.14
C ALA A 66 -9.44 -6.63 20.98
#